data_AF-A0A7S3TIQ4-F1
#
_entry.id   AF-A0A7S3TIQ4-F1
#
_cell.length_a   1.000
_cell.length_b   1.000
_cell.length_c   1.000
_cell.angle_alpha   90.00
_cell.angle_beta   90.00
_cell.angle_gamma   90.00
#
_symmetry.space_group_name_H-M   'P 1'
#
loop_
_entity.id
_entity.type
_entity.pdbx_description
1 polymer ?
#
loop_
_entity_poly.entity_id
_entity_poly.type
_entity_poly.pdbx_seq_one_letter_code
_entity_poly.pdbx_strand_id
1 'polypeptide(L)'
;ETALLLQIRKDLPRTRLRAGVPAAAGGAGTERSPAELVEQPRFQAIMERVLFVWSVRQPASGYVQGLNDVLLPLIVVALCDRCDQPVDHLDGGLLDRLSEEDCSAVEADCYWCITKILSEIFDHYTHGQPGIQRMVQRLKG
;
A
#
# COMPACT_ATOMS: atom_id res chain seq x y z
N GLU A 1 14.55 7.39 16.55
CA GLU A 1 13.68 7.14 15.37
C GLU A 1 14.21 7.96 14.20
N THR A 2 14.38 7.38 13.01
CA THR A 2 14.92 8.10 11.84
C THR A 2 13.84 9.01 11.23
N ALA A 3 14.23 10.12 10.60
CA ALA A 3 13.29 11.05 9.94
C ALA A 3 12.38 10.35 8.91
N LEU A 4 12.89 9.29 8.29
CA LEU A 4 12.18 8.43 7.35
C LEU A 4 11.01 7.68 8.00
N LEU A 5 11.21 7.05 9.17
CA LEU A 5 10.13 6.36 9.89
C LEU A 5 9.05 7.34 10.36
N LEU A 6 9.44 8.52 10.83
CA LEU A 6 8.49 9.57 11.22
C LEU A 6 7.59 9.98 10.05
N GLN A 7 8.16 10.08 8.85
CA GLN A 7 7.40 10.44 7.65
C GLN A 7 6.45 9.31 7.23
N ILE A 8 6.91 8.04 7.24
CA ILE A 8 6.05 6.88 6.94
C ILE A 8 4.87 6.83 7.93
N ARG A 9 5.15 6.88 9.24
CA ARG A 9 4.13 6.83 10.30
C ARG A 9 3.16 8.00 10.26
N LYS A 10 3.58 9.14 9.71
CA LYS A 10 2.69 10.25 9.43
C LYS A 10 1.72 9.89 8.29
N ASP A 11 2.18 9.25 7.22
CA ASP A 11 1.34 9.04 6.03
C ASP A 11 0.45 7.80 6.11
N LEU A 12 0.86 6.73 6.79
CA LEU A 12 0.10 5.47 6.83
C LEU A 12 -1.35 5.64 7.33
N PRO A 13 -1.65 6.37 8.43
CA PRO A 13 -3.03 6.56 8.88
C PRO A 13 -3.91 7.35 7.89
N ARG A 14 -3.31 8.04 6.91
CA ARG A 14 -3.99 8.80 5.87
C ARG A 14 -4.21 7.99 4.59
N THR A 15 -3.62 6.79 4.49
CA THR A 15 -3.79 5.89 3.35
C THR A 15 -5.16 5.24 3.42
N ARG A 16 -5.92 5.28 2.32
CA ARG A 16 -7.31 4.80 2.28
C ARG A 16 -7.55 3.93 1.06
N LEU A 17 -8.16 2.77 1.27
CA LEU A 17 -8.77 2.03 0.18
C LEU A 17 -10.07 2.74 -0.21
N ARG A 18 -10.13 3.26 -1.44
CA ARG A 18 -11.37 3.81 -1.98
C ARG A 18 -12.28 2.65 -2.34
N ALA A 19 -13.40 2.49 -1.64
CA ALA A 19 -14.45 1.57 -2.06
C ALA A 19 -14.90 1.94 -3.48
N GLY A 20 -15.07 0.94 -4.34
CA GLY A 20 -15.84 1.10 -5.58
C GLY A 20 -17.27 1.57 -5.25
N VAL A 21 -17.99 2.08 -6.25
CA VAL A 21 -19.39 2.52 -6.13
C VAL A 21 -20.16 1.59 -5.17
N PRO A 22 -20.81 2.10 -4.11
CA PRO A 22 -21.47 1.24 -3.15
C PRO A 22 -22.50 0.38 -3.86
N ALA A 23 -22.45 -0.94 -3.62
CA ALA A 23 -23.56 -1.82 -3.96
C ALA A 23 -24.83 -1.20 -3.36
N ALA A 24 -25.87 -1.09 -4.17
CA ALA A 24 -27.08 -0.33 -3.88
C ALA A 24 -27.53 -0.50 -2.42
N ALA A 25 -27.69 0.63 -1.72
CA ALA A 25 -28.16 0.70 -0.34
C ALA A 25 -29.40 -0.17 -0.14
N GLY A 26 -29.23 -1.28 0.57
CA GLY A 26 -30.25 -2.32 0.65
C GLY A 26 -29.97 -3.38 1.70
N GLY A 27 -29.74 -2.98 2.96
CA GLY A 27 -29.77 -3.90 4.08
C GLY A 27 -28.99 -3.42 5.29
N ALA A 28 -29.69 -3.20 6.40
CA ALA A 28 -29.07 -2.98 7.71
C ALA A 28 -28.44 -4.31 8.21
N GLY A 29 -27.26 -4.61 7.71
CA GLY A 29 -26.30 -5.55 8.29
C GLY A 29 -24.96 -4.84 8.33
N THR A 30 -24.18 -5.02 9.39
CA THR A 30 -22.85 -4.42 9.54
C THR A 30 -21.98 -4.79 8.34
N GLU A 31 -21.96 -3.95 7.30
CA GLU A 31 -21.18 -4.15 6.08
C GLU A 31 -19.70 -4.08 6.46
N ARG A 32 -19.08 -5.25 6.63
CA ARG A 32 -17.63 -5.36 6.84
C ARG A 32 -16.97 -4.75 5.61
N SER A 33 -16.37 -3.58 5.79
CA SER A 33 -15.77 -2.84 4.69
C SER A 33 -14.29 -3.19 4.57
N PRO A 34 -13.78 -3.43 3.34
CA PRO A 34 -12.34 -3.55 3.09
C PRO A 34 -11.54 -2.32 3.54
N ALA A 35 -12.20 -1.18 3.77
CA ALA A 35 -11.56 0.01 4.34
C ALA A 35 -11.08 -0.20 5.78
N GLU A 36 -11.80 -0.99 6.59
CA GLU A 36 -11.42 -1.28 7.98
C GLU A 36 -10.12 -2.07 8.06
N LEU A 37 -9.85 -2.91 7.05
CA LEU A 37 -8.61 -3.69 6.94
C LEU A 37 -7.37 -2.77 6.90
N VAL A 38 -7.43 -1.67 6.15
CA VAL A 38 -6.29 -0.74 6.01
C VAL A 38 -5.98 -0.01 7.32
N GLU A 39 -7.01 0.20 8.15
CA GLU A 39 -6.85 0.87 9.44
C GLU A 39 -6.22 -0.04 10.50
N GLN A 40 -6.21 -1.36 10.28
CA GLN A 40 -5.68 -2.31 11.25
C GLN A 40 -4.20 -2.07 11.55
N PRO A 41 -3.78 -2.11 12.83
CA PRO A 41 -2.38 -1.95 13.20
C PRO A 41 -1.45 -2.94 12.51
N ARG A 42 -1.89 -4.20 12.32
CA ARG A 42 -1.10 -5.22 11.61
C ARG A 42 -0.91 -4.88 10.13
N PHE A 43 -1.93 -4.30 9.48
CA PHE A 43 -1.84 -3.87 8.08
C PHE A 43 -0.86 -2.71 7.95
N GLN A 44 -0.99 -1.69 8.81
CA GLN A 44 -0.05 -0.56 8.85
C GLN A 44 1.38 -1.02 9.18
N ALA A 45 1.56 -2.02 10.02
CA ALA A 45 2.88 -2.57 10.34
C ALA A 45 3.53 -3.26 9.12
N ILE A 46 2.77 -3.99 8.30
CA ILE A 46 3.26 -4.55 7.03
C ILE A 46 3.67 -3.41 6.09
N MET A 47 2.81 -2.40 5.92
CA MET A 47 3.13 -1.24 5.08
C MET A 47 4.41 -0.53 5.54
N GLU A 48 4.53 -0.27 6.85
CA GLU A 48 5.70 0.40 7.43
C GLU A 48 6.97 -0.38 7.13
N ARG A 49 6.99 -1.70 7.35
CA ARG A 49 8.19 -2.52 7.13
C ARG A 49 8.59 -2.54 5.66
N VAL A 50 7.66 -2.77 4.73
CA VAL A 50 7.96 -2.79 3.30
C VAL A 50 8.51 -1.44 2.84
N LEU A 51 7.82 -0.35 3.18
CA LEU A 51 8.23 1.00 2.78
C LEU A 51 9.57 1.38 3.41
N PHE A 52 9.78 1.05 4.69
CA PHE A 52 11.04 1.33 5.37
C PHE A 52 12.21 0.59 4.73
N VAL A 53 12.09 -0.73 4.54
CA VAL A 53 13.15 -1.55 3.96
C VAL A 53 13.46 -1.13 2.53
N TRP A 54 12.43 -0.85 1.72
CA TRP A 54 12.63 -0.34 0.35
C TRP A 54 13.36 1.00 0.35
N SER A 55 12.88 1.95 1.16
CA SER A 55 13.41 3.32 1.18
C SER A 55 14.86 3.40 1.65
N VAL A 56 15.24 2.61 2.66
CA VAL A 56 16.64 2.53 3.12
C VAL A 56 17.57 1.94 2.06
N ARG A 57 17.07 0.99 1.25
CA ARG A 57 17.83 0.37 0.15
C ARG A 57 17.91 1.25 -1.09
N GLN A 58 17.11 2.30 -1.19
CA GLN A 58 17.03 3.22 -2.33
C GLN A 58 17.32 4.67 -1.92
N PRO A 59 18.56 5.01 -1.49
CA PRO A 59 18.88 6.30 -0.89
C PRO A 59 18.68 7.50 -1.83
N ALA A 60 18.74 7.30 -3.16
CA ALA A 60 18.48 8.35 -4.13
C ALA A 60 16.98 8.77 -4.20
N SER A 61 16.09 7.95 -3.64
CA SER A 61 14.67 8.24 -3.50
C SER A 61 14.28 8.47 -2.04
N GLY A 62 14.66 7.55 -1.14
CA GLY A 62 14.15 7.52 0.23
C GLY A 62 12.65 7.21 0.25
N TYR A 63 11.94 7.74 1.24
CA TYR A 63 10.48 7.68 1.28
C TYR A 63 9.89 8.98 0.73
N VAL A 64 9.02 8.86 -0.27
CA VAL A 64 8.28 9.97 -0.89
C VAL A 64 6.78 9.71 -0.72
N GLN A 65 6.04 10.72 -0.25
CA GLN A 65 4.59 10.63 -0.11
C GLN A 65 3.97 10.22 -1.46
N GLY A 66 3.10 9.19 -1.43
CA GLY A 66 2.55 8.54 -2.61
C GLY A 66 3.09 7.12 -2.83
N LEU A 67 4.24 6.76 -2.26
CA LEU A 67 4.72 5.36 -2.26
C LEU A 67 3.78 4.44 -1.48
N ASN A 68 3.20 4.93 -0.39
CA ASN A 68 2.15 4.25 0.38
C ASN A 68 0.94 3.89 -0.49
N ASP A 69 0.55 4.77 -1.42
CA ASP A 69 -0.58 4.55 -2.32
C ASP A 69 -0.25 3.56 -3.45
N VAL A 70 1.02 3.46 -3.85
CA VAL A 70 1.49 2.40 -4.77
C VAL A 70 1.51 1.04 -4.08
N LEU A 71 1.90 0.99 -2.81
CA LEU A 71 2.00 -0.26 -2.05
C LEU A 71 0.62 -0.85 -1.71
N LEU A 72 -0.35 0.00 -1.37
CA LEU A 72 -1.69 -0.42 -0.93
C LEU A 72 -2.34 -1.49 -1.83
N PRO A 73 -2.49 -1.29 -3.16
CA PRO A 73 -3.12 -2.29 -4.02
C PRO A 73 -2.34 -3.60 -4.10
N LEU A 74 -1.01 -3.57 -3.94
CA LEU A 74 -0.20 -4.79 -3.95
C LEU A 74 -0.51 -5.66 -2.74
N ILE A 75 -0.62 -5.07 -1.55
CA ILE A 75 -0.97 -5.80 -0.33
C ILE A 75 -2.40 -6.35 -0.43
N VAL A 76 -3.33 -5.53 -0.91
CA VAL A 76 -4.74 -5.97 -1.07
C VAL A 76 -4.83 -7.16 -2.03
N VAL A 77 -4.18 -7.10 -3.20
CA VAL A 77 -4.18 -8.20 -4.16
C VAL A 77 -3.48 -9.45 -3.60
N ALA A 78 -2.36 -9.30 -2.91
CA ALA A 78 -1.66 -10.42 -2.28
C ALA A 78 -2.51 -11.10 -1.19
N LEU A 79 -3.29 -10.32 -0.42
CA LEU A 79 -4.22 -10.86 0.57
C LEU A 79 -5.41 -11.57 -0.09
N CYS A 80 -5.97 -11.02 -1.17
CA CYS A 80 -7.01 -11.69 -1.95
C CYS A 80 -6.56 -13.07 -2.43
N ASP A 81 -5.37 -13.15 -3.02
CA ASP A 81 -4.77 -14.40 -3.51
C ASP A 81 -4.54 -15.40 -2.37
N ARG A 82 -3.93 -14.94 -1.26
CA ARG A 82 -3.66 -15.81 -0.11
C ARG A 82 -4.92 -16.38 0.53
N CYS A 83 -5.99 -15.60 0.56
CA CYS A 83 -7.24 -15.98 1.22
C CYS A 83 -8.24 -16.64 0.28
N ASP A 84 -7.95 -16.70 -1.03
CA ASP A 84 -8.89 -17.11 -2.09
C ASP A 84 -10.23 -16.36 -2.00
N GLN A 85 -10.15 -15.04 -1.81
CA GLN A 85 -11.31 -14.17 -1.60
C GLN A 85 -11.23 -12.90 -2.44
N PRO A 86 -12.35 -12.42 -3.00
CA PRO A 86 -12.38 -11.12 -3.68
C PRO A 86 -12.20 -9.98 -2.66
N VAL A 87 -11.79 -8.81 -3.16
CA VAL A 87 -11.52 -7.63 -2.32
C VAL A 87 -12.70 -7.24 -1.44
N ASP A 88 -13.93 -7.34 -1.95
CA ASP A 88 -15.16 -6.97 -1.24
C ASP A 88 -15.46 -7.87 -0.04
N HIS A 89 -14.80 -9.03 0.07
CA HIS A 89 -14.97 -9.97 1.17
C HIS A 89 -13.85 -9.87 2.22
N LEU A 90 -12.84 -9.03 2.00
CA LEU A 90 -11.79 -8.80 2.98
C LEU A 90 -12.32 -7.93 4.13
N ASP A 91 -12.22 -8.43 5.36
CA ASP A 91 -12.67 -7.72 6.56
C ASP A 91 -11.52 -7.28 7.48
N GLY A 92 -11.82 -6.37 8.41
CA GLY A 92 -10.83 -5.88 9.38
C GLY A 92 -10.20 -6.97 10.25
N GLY A 93 -10.87 -8.10 10.45
CA GLY A 93 -10.35 -9.22 11.24
C GLY A 93 -9.47 -10.19 10.44
N LEU A 94 -9.22 -9.93 9.15
CA LEU A 94 -8.54 -10.87 8.26
C LEU A 94 -7.14 -11.23 8.74
N LEU A 95 -6.33 -10.21 9.06
CA LEU A 95 -4.94 -10.42 9.44
C LEU A 95 -4.81 -11.21 10.75
N ASP A 96 -5.78 -11.10 11.65
CA ASP A 96 -5.80 -11.87 12.91
C ASP A 96 -6.03 -13.36 12.70
N ARG A 97 -6.59 -13.75 11.55
CA ARG A 97 -6.80 -15.15 11.16
C ARG A 97 -5.63 -15.73 10.37
N LEU A 98 -4.77 -14.89 9.80
CA LEU A 98 -3.61 -15.33 9.03
C LEU A 98 -2.45 -15.72 9.95
N SER A 99 -1.73 -16.76 9.55
CA SER A 99 -0.49 -17.17 10.20
C SER A 99 0.59 -16.10 10.04
N GLU A 100 1.61 -16.13 10.90
CA GLU A 100 2.77 -15.24 10.74
C GLU A 100 3.54 -15.54 9.45
N GLU A 101 3.61 -16.81 9.04
CA GLU A 101 4.22 -17.24 7.79
C GLU A 101 3.49 -16.62 6.59
N ASP A 102 2.16 -16.64 6.61
CA ASP A 102 1.36 -16.04 5.54
C ASP A 102 1.56 -14.53 5.46
N CYS A 103 1.55 -13.86 6.61
CA CYS A 103 1.81 -12.43 6.67
C CYS A 103 3.21 -12.08 6.14
N SER A 104 4.23 -12.89 6.48
CA SER A 104 5.60 -12.69 6.03
C SER A 104 5.74 -12.91 4.52
N ALA A 105 5.06 -13.91 3.97
CA ALA A 105 5.04 -14.15 2.53
C ALA A 105 4.37 -13.00 1.77
N VAL A 106 3.20 -12.52 2.24
CA VAL A 106 2.53 -11.32 1.68
C VAL A 106 3.46 -10.10 1.69
N GLU A 107 4.17 -9.88 2.81
CA GLU A 107 5.13 -8.79 2.93
C GLU A 107 6.29 -8.91 1.92
N ALA A 108 6.85 -10.11 1.76
CA ALA A 108 7.94 -10.39 0.83
C ALA A 108 7.50 -10.20 -0.63
N ASP A 109 6.34 -10.72 -1.02
CA ASP A 109 5.79 -10.58 -2.36
C ASP A 109 5.55 -9.11 -2.69
N CYS A 110 4.95 -8.35 -1.76
CA CYS A 110 4.73 -6.92 -1.92
C CYS A 110 6.03 -6.13 -2.06
N TYR A 111 7.06 -6.48 -1.29
CA TYR A 111 8.39 -5.86 -1.39
C TYR A 111 9.00 -6.07 -2.79
N TRP A 112 8.93 -7.29 -3.33
CA TRP A 112 9.47 -7.57 -4.66
C TRP A 112 8.64 -6.89 -5.75
N CYS A 113 7.32 -6.94 -5.66
CA CYS A 113 6.43 -6.28 -6.61
C CYS A 113 6.65 -4.77 -6.65
N ILE A 114 6.69 -4.09 -5.50
CA ILE A 114 6.92 -2.64 -5.47
C ILE A 114 8.32 -2.29 -5.98
N THR A 115 9.33 -3.11 -5.67
CA THR A 115 10.69 -2.93 -6.20
C THR A 115 10.71 -2.99 -7.72
N LYS A 116 9.97 -3.91 -8.33
CA LYS A 116 9.87 -4.05 -9.79
C LYS A 116 9.06 -2.93 -10.43
N ILE A 117 7.95 -2.51 -9.83
CA ILE A 117 7.15 -1.39 -10.36
C ILE A 117 7.96 -0.10 -10.32
N LEU A 118 8.61 0.18 -9.19
CA LEU A 118 9.36 1.42 -9.01
C LEU A 118 10.68 1.46 -9.81
N SER A 119 11.21 0.32 -10.30
CA SER A 119 12.36 0.37 -11.21
C SER A 119 12.02 1.00 -12.56
N GLU A 120 10.77 0.87 -13.01
CA GLU A 120 10.32 1.43 -14.29
C GLU A 120 10.02 2.93 -14.22
N ILE A 121 9.65 3.42 -13.03
CA ILE A 121 9.26 4.82 -12.77
C ILE A 121 10.12 5.48 -11.71
N PHE A 122 11.37 5.02 -11.56
CA PHE A 122 12.23 5.39 -10.44
C PHE A 122 12.40 6.90 -10.29
N ASP A 123 12.55 7.61 -11.41
CA ASP A 123 12.79 9.04 -11.43
C ASP A 123 11.52 9.89 -11.19
N HIS A 124 10.37 9.25 -10.93
CA HIS A 124 9.19 9.90 -10.38
C HIS A 124 9.34 10.16 -8.88
N TYR A 125 10.20 9.40 -8.20
CA TYR A 125 10.39 9.42 -6.75
C TYR A 125 11.80 9.81 -6.33
N THR A 126 12.66 10.24 -7.26
CA THR A 126 13.94 10.87 -6.93
C THR A 126 13.76 12.36 -6.63
N HIS A 127 14.82 13.00 -6.10
CA HIS A 127 14.81 14.43 -5.81
C HIS A 127 14.41 15.27 -7.03
N GLY A 128 13.45 16.17 -6.85
CA GLY A 128 12.90 17.01 -7.91
C GLY A 128 11.86 16.32 -8.80
N GLN A 129 11.65 15.01 -8.67
CA GLN A 129 10.64 14.21 -9.39
C GLN A 129 10.62 14.47 -10.91
N PRO A 130 11.78 14.42 -11.60
CA PRO A 130 11.89 14.80 -13.01
C PRO A 130 10.98 14.00 -13.93
N GLY A 131 10.70 12.73 -13.62
CA GLY A 131 9.80 11.92 -14.44
C GLY A 131 8.35 12.42 -14.40
N ILE A 132 7.86 12.85 -13.23
CA ILE A 132 6.54 13.49 -13.09
C ILE A 132 6.49 14.79 -13.91
N GLN A 133 7.54 15.61 -13.83
CA GLN A 133 7.62 16.84 -14.62
C GLN A 133 7.52 16.55 -16.12
N ARG A 134 8.23 15.54 -16.64
CA ARG A 134 8.14 15.13 -18.04
C ARG A 134 6.75 14.63 -18.42
N MET A 135 6.08 13.87 -17.55
CA MET A 135 4.69 13.43 -17.80
C MET A 135 3.72 14.62 -17.88
N VAL A 136 3.84 15.58 -16.97
CA VAL A 136 3.00 16.79 -16.99
C VAL A 136 3.21 17.60 -18.27
N GLN A 137 4.46 17.73 -18.74
CA GLN A 137 4.73 18.43 -20.00
C GLN A 137 4.15 17.69 -21.21
N ARG A 138 4.22 16.36 -21.24
CA ARG A 138 3.60 15.53 -22.29
C ARG A 138 2.08 15.66 -22.33
N LEU A 139 1.43 15.83 -21.18
CA LEU A 139 -0.03 16.00 -21.10
C LEU A 139 -0.50 17.40 -21.51
N LYS A 140 0.39 18.41 -21.46
CA LYS A 140 0.08 19.79 -21.84
C LYS A 140 0.29 20.07 -23.34
N GLY A 141 1.06 19.24 -24.03
CA GLY A 141 1.28 19.30 -25.47
C GLY A 141 0.23 18.52 -26.23
#